data_AF-A0A1G1F7K9-F1
#
_entry.id   AF-A0A1G1F7K9-F1
#
_cell.length_a   1.000
_cell.length_b   1.000
_cell.length_c   1.000
_cell.angle_alpha   90.00
_cell.angle_beta   90.00
_cell.angle_gamma   90.00
#
_symmetry.space_group_name_H-M   'P 1'
#
loop_
_entity.id
_entity.type
_entity.pdbx_description
1 polymer ?
#
loop_
_entity_poly.entity_id
_entity_poly.type
_entity_poly.pdbx_seq_one_letter_code
_entity_poly.pdbx_strand_id
1 'polypeptide(L)'
;MLFFVLAAAPQSHAGLAVLEGEHTVVYDIVNPRGVAFIPDYSNESFEQKVISQDEFSKRVRVTAKMPPLKSRVPYPIPAGRIPPALQQYLQPERDRQAYDAAVQRAAQEAVGGSTYAPEAANAILSWIADHLTFDTSITVPSDAASALRFRRAYCVGYSNLAVAMLRAAGIPARVAHGYLPPGYEWGFSKEYWGVKVNDGGFHAYLELYLPDTGWVFSDAEHSHLFVDPYHIILGIDGMTMPGVYKGGYLDVDKATFYTIYKDENRTLMVDELSRPREKRLGRRLNDRQQVGLVTGRVKSASGTAVASGTAVLWKDGRGEPTPFFGGRYALVATQPGTYRVEVRGPGYTKSSREVVVAQGASVQQDFTLQAGGMISGRVTGADGRPITDGDVFYRAGDTSFGVPISRDGTYVIEGLAPGQYTVKVLMGEKNASRTAQVRSGGETVLDFVVK
;
A
#
# COMPACT_ATOMS: atom_id res chain seq x y z
N MET A 1 -19.97 41.34 25.37
CA MET A 1 -19.85 39.87 25.48
C MET A 1 -19.42 39.37 24.10
N LEU A 2 -18.13 39.05 23.94
CA LEU A 2 -17.54 38.68 22.65
C LEU A 2 -17.70 37.16 22.47
N PHE A 3 -18.43 36.73 21.45
CA PHE A 3 -18.54 35.31 21.09
C PHE A 3 -17.35 34.92 20.20
N PHE A 4 -16.50 34.03 20.71
CA PHE A 4 -15.50 33.34 19.90
C PHE A 4 -16.18 32.24 19.08
N VAL A 5 -16.14 32.37 17.77
CA VAL A 5 -16.40 31.25 16.85
C VAL A 5 -15.12 30.44 16.77
N LEU A 6 -15.10 29.25 17.40
CA LEU A 6 -14.09 28.24 17.09
C LEU A 6 -14.39 27.71 15.68
N ALA A 7 -13.64 28.20 14.69
CA ALA A 7 -13.51 27.47 13.43
C ALA A 7 -12.71 26.20 13.72
N ALA A 8 -13.38 25.05 13.76
CA ALA A 8 -12.69 23.77 13.66
C ALA A 8 -11.97 23.75 12.31
N ALA A 9 -10.64 23.74 12.32
CA ALA A 9 -9.87 23.47 11.12
C ALA A 9 -10.34 22.12 10.56
N PRO A 10 -10.61 21.99 9.25
CA PRO A 10 -10.89 20.68 8.68
C PRO A 10 -9.67 19.81 8.96
N GLN A 11 -9.91 18.65 9.60
CA GLN A 11 -8.88 17.62 9.67
C GLN A 11 -8.54 17.24 8.23
N SER A 12 -7.41 17.73 7.72
CA SER A 12 -6.87 17.25 6.47
C SER A 12 -6.45 15.81 6.71
N HIS A 13 -7.27 14.86 6.30
CA HIS A 13 -6.84 13.48 6.22
C HIS A 13 -5.83 13.42 5.07
N ALA A 14 -4.54 13.39 5.41
CA ALA A 14 -3.51 13.04 4.45
C ALA A 14 -3.79 11.63 3.94
N GLY A 15 -3.66 11.43 2.62
CA GLY A 15 -4.08 10.19 1.98
C GLY A 15 -3.15 9.68 0.89
N LEU A 16 -2.28 10.50 0.31
CA LEU A 16 -1.28 10.02 -0.65
C LEU A 16 0.09 9.89 0.00
N ALA A 17 0.46 8.66 0.33
CA ALA A 17 1.81 8.35 0.76
C ALA A 17 2.76 8.34 -0.44
N VAL A 18 3.80 9.16 -0.39
CA VAL A 18 4.75 9.31 -1.48
C VAL A 18 5.94 8.40 -1.25
N LEU A 19 6.25 7.57 -2.24
CA LEU A 19 7.36 6.62 -2.18
C LEU A 19 8.50 7.08 -3.08
N GLU A 20 9.73 6.82 -2.64
CA GLU A 20 10.93 6.94 -3.45
C GLU A 20 11.80 5.70 -3.38
N GLY A 21 12.55 5.45 -4.45
CA GLY A 21 13.47 4.33 -4.58
C GLY A 21 13.13 3.44 -5.76
N GLU A 22 13.47 2.16 -5.66
CA GLU A 22 13.24 1.17 -6.70
C GLU A 22 12.69 -0.13 -6.10
N HIS A 23 11.75 -0.76 -6.79
CA HIS A 23 11.26 -2.09 -6.46
C HIS A 23 11.36 -2.98 -7.70
N THR A 24 12.18 -4.03 -7.60
CA THR A 24 12.38 -5.00 -8.67
C THR A 24 11.86 -6.37 -8.26
N VAL A 25 11.01 -6.97 -9.09
CA VAL A 25 10.54 -8.36 -8.92
C VAL A 25 10.93 -9.16 -10.16
N VAL A 26 11.42 -10.39 -9.95
CA VAL A 26 11.69 -11.38 -10.99
C VAL A 26 10.71 -12.53 -10.81
N TYR A 27 9.86 -12.73 -11.81
CA TYR A 27 8.89 -13.81 -11.86
C TYR A 27 9.41 -14.96 -12.71
N ASP A 28 9.17 -16.19 -12.25
CA ASP A 28 9.06 -17.37 -13.10
C ASP A 28 7.58 -17.60 -13.37
N ILE A 29 7.19 -17.44 -14.63
CA ILE A 29 5.83 -17.67 -15.13
C ILE A 29 5.88 -18.98 -15.88
N VAL A 30 5.17 -19.99 -15.39
CA VAL A 30 5.19 -21.35 -15.93
C VAL A 30 3.78 -21.79 -16.26
N ASN A 31 3.57 -22.30 -17.47
CA ASN A 31 2.29 -22.89 -17.88
C ASN A 31 2.55 -24.18 -18.69
N PRO A 32 1.99 -25.34 -18.29
CA PRO A 32 2.17 -26.61 -19.00
C PRO A 32 1.58 -26.64 -20.42
N ARG A 33 0.70 -25.70 -20.76
CA ARG A 33 0.16 -25.48 -22.12
C ARG A 33 0.97 -24.46 -22.92
N GLY A 34 2.05 -23.95 -22.34
CA GLY A 34 2.89 -22.89 -22.92
C GLY A 34 2.56 -21.51 -22.36
N VAL A 35 3.57 -20.64 -22.30
CA VAL A 35 3.39 -19.26 -21.82
C VAL A 35 3.27 -18.31 -23.00
N ALA A 36 2.14 -17.61 -23.06
CA ALA A 36 1.84 -16.64 -24.10
C ALA A 36 2.84 -15.47 -24.15
N PHE A 37 2.75 -14.67 -25.21
CA PHE A 37 3.63 -13.52 -25.41
C PHE A 37 3.54 -12.53 -24.23
N ILE A 38 4.71 -12.17 -23.68
CA ILE A 38 4.89 -11.12 -22.69
C ILE A 38 5.82 -10.09 -23.32
N PRO A 39 5.39 -8.83 -23.52
CA PRO A 39 6.21 -7.82 -24.18
C PRO A 39 7.33 -7.31 -23.25
N ASP A 40 8.45 -6.94 -23.87
CA ASP A 40 9.39 -6.00 -23.26
C ASP A 40 8.79 -4.59 -23.35
N TYR A 41 8.91 -3.82 -22.27
CA TYR A 41 8.43 -2.43 -22.24
C TYR A 41 9.26 -1.59 -21.28
N SER A 42 9.50 -0.33 -21.62
CA SER A 42 10.06 0.63 -20.68
C SER A 42 9.52 2.03 -20.91
N ASN A 43 9.35 2.74 -19.80
CA ASN A 43 9.13 4.19 -19.75
C ASN A 43 9.99 4.77 -18.61
N GLU A 44 9.73 6.02 -18.22
CA GLU A 44 10.53 6.72 -17.21
C GLU A 44 10.47 6.06 -15.81
N SER A 45 9.33 5.50 -15.43
CA SER A 45 9.07 4.97 -14.07
C SER A 45 8.97 3.45 -14.02
N PHE A 46 9.11 2.76 -15.15
CA PHE A 46 8.81 1.34 -15.23
C PHE A 46 9.63 0.63 -16.31
N GLU A 47 10.08 -0.58 -16.02
CA GLU A 47 10.70 -1.49 -16.99
C GLU A 47 10.17 -2.91 -16.78
N GLN A 48 9.75 -3.56 -17.86
CA GLN A 48 9.47 -4.99 -17.91
C GLN A 48 10.35 -5.62 -18.99
N LYS A 49 11.02 -6.72 -18.64
CA LYS A 49 11.90 -7.44 -19.56
C LYS A 49 11.81 -8.95 -19.38
N VAL A 50 11.59 -9.67 -20.48
CA VAL A 50 11.76 -11.12 -20.53
C VAL A 50 13.26 -11.43 -20.57
N ILE A 51 13.79 -12.06 -19.52
CA ILE A 51 15.23 -12.29 -19.36
C ILE A 51 15.66 -13.73 -19.68
N SER A 52 14.73 -14.68 -19.67
CA SER A 52 14.89 -16.01 -20.25
C SER A 52 13.53 -16.57 -20.62
N GLN A 53 13.48 -17.45 -21.63
CA GLN A 53 12.24 -18.10 -22.02
C GLN A 53 12.50 -19.48 -22.64
N ASP A 54 11.54 -20.37 -22.46
CA ASP A 54 11.34 -21.59 -23.24
C ASP A 54 9.85 -21.70 -23.63
N GLU A 55 9.42 -22.86 -24.11
CA GLU A 55 8.03 -23.10 -24.52
C GLU A 55 7.03 -22.96 -23.36
N PHE A 56 7.41 -23.44 -22.16
CA PHE A 56 6.54 -23.58 -20.99
C PHE A 56 6.83 -22.55 -19.90
N SER A 57 7.93 -21.80 -19.99
CA SER A 57 8.34 -20.86 -18.97
C SER A 57 8.87 -19.53 -19.53
N LYS A 58 8.57 -18.45 -18.81
CA LYS A 58 9.18 -17.13 -19.01
C LYS A 58 9.66 -16.59 -17.69
N ARG A 59 10.92 -16.16 -17.66
CA ARG A 59 11.45 -15.38 -16.55
C ARG A 59 11.35 -13.90 -16.90
N VAL A 60 10.59 -13.15 -16.11
CA VAL A 60 10.27 -11.75 -16.38
C VAL A 60 10.78 -10.90 -15.23
N ARG A 61 11.60 -9.89 -15.52
CA ARG A 61 11.99 -8.86 -14.56
C ARG A 61 11.08 -7.66 -14.74
N VAL A 62 10.47 -7.20 -13.66
CA VAL A 62 9.68 -5.98 -13.61
C VAL A 62 10.28 -5.05 -12.56
N THR A 63 10.53 -3.81 -12.95
CA THR A 63 11.19 -2.79 -12.12
C THR A 63 10.35 -1.52 -12.11
N ALA A 64 9.84 -1.15 -10.95
CA ALA A 64 9.22 0.16 -10.70
C ALA A 64 10.28 1.13 -10.15
N LYS A 65 10.46 2.25 -10.84
CA LYS A 65 11.39 3.32 -10.48
C LYS A 65 10.58 4.53 -10.00
N MET A 66 10.82 4.94 -8.77
CA MET A 66 10.14 6.08 -8.15
C MET A 66 11.11 7.18 -7.74
N PRO A 67 11.95 7.72 -8.64
CA PRO A 67 12.62 8.98 -8.33
C PRO A 67 11.56 10.09 -8.23
N PRO A 68 11.86 11.22 -7.58
CA PRO A 68 11.01 12.40 -7.66
C PRO A 68 10.71 12.75 -9.11
N LEU A 69 9.44 12.85 -9.47
CA LEU A 69 9.01 13.37 -10.75
C LEU A 69 9.26 14.88 -10.75
N LYS A 70 10.16 15.37 -11.60
CA LYS A 70 10.52 16.80 -11.68
C LYS A 70 9.81 17.52 -12.82
N SER A 71 8.57 17.15 -13.10
CA SER A 71 7.80 17.75 -14.20
C SER A 71 7.29 19.14 -13.82
N ARG A 72 7.44 20.11 -14.74
CA ARG A 72 6.93 21.49 -14.61
C ARG A 72 6.05 21.88 -15.79
N VAL A 73 5.46 20.89 -16.45
CA VAL A 73 4.51 21.14 -17.55
C VAL A 73 3.36 21.99 -17.01
N PRO A 74 3.12 23.20 -17.53
CA PRO A 74 2.03 24.04 -17.06
C PRO A 74 0.68 23.41 -17.40
N TYR A 75 -0.33 23.71 -16.60
CA TYR A 75 -1.72 23.38 -16.89
C TYR A 75 -2.51 24.66 -17.24
N PRO A 76 -3.24 24.69 -18.37
CA PRO A 76 -3.35 23.65 -19.40
C PRO A 76 -2.04 23.46 -20.19
N ILE A 77 -1.84 22.25 -20.75
CA ILE A 77 -0.68 21.97 -21.60
C ILE A 77 -0.83 22.77 -22.91
N PRO A 78 0.14 23.63 -23.30
CA PRO A 78 0.08 24.32 -24.57
C PRO A 78 0.07 23.32 -25.73
N ALA A 79 -0.85 23.46 -26.69
CA ALA A 79 -1.04 22.51 -27.79
C ALA A 79 0.25 22.21 -28.58
N GLY A 80 1.11 23.22 -28.78
CA GLY A 80 2.40 23.07 -29.46
C GLY A 80 3.45 22.25 -28.69
N ARG A 81 3.21 21.90 -27.42
CA ARG A 81 4.08 21.01 -26.63
C ARG A 81 3.71 19.54 -26.73
N ILE A 82 2.58 19.20 -27.34
CA ILE A 82 2.15 17.82 -27.54
C ILE A 82 2.59 17.38 -28.94
N PRO A 83 3.50 16.39 -29.07
CA PRO A 83 3.95 15.90 -30.38
C PRO A 83 2.77 15.48 -31.27
N PRO A 84 2.82 15.73 -32.59
CA PRO A 84 1.74 15.37 -33.52
C PRO A 84 1.33 13.89 -33.44
N ALA A 85 2.29 12.98 -33.26
CA ALA A 85 2.03 11.54 -33.14
C ALA A 85 1.16 11.16 -31.91
N LEU A 86 1.07 12.05 -30.92
CA LEU A 86 0.32 11.83 -29.68
C LEU A 86 -1.06 12.50 -29.67
N GLN A 87 -1.40 13.28 -30.70
CA GLN A 87 -2.69 13.98 -30.80
C GLN A 87 -3.88 13.02 -30.79
N GLN A 88 -3.70 11.80 -31.32
CA GLN A 88 -4.72 10.74 -31.24
C GLN A 88 -5.12 10.40 -29.80
N TYR A 89 -4.19 10.50 -28.85
CA TYR A 89 -4.42 10.18 -27.44
C TYR A 89 -5.10 11.32 -26.68
N LEU A 90 -5.59 12.35 -27.38
CA LEU A 90 -6.52 13.37 -26.86
C LEU A 90 -7.95 13.17 -27.37
N GLN A 91 -8.13 12.35 -28.42
CA GLN A 91 -9.43 12.17 -29.06
C GLN A 91 -10.32 11.20 -28.25
N PRO A 92 -11.66 11.32 -28.34
CA PRO A 92 -12.55 10.33 -27.75
C PRO A 92 -12.51 9.01 -28.51
N GLU A 93 -12.86 7.94 -27.82
CA GLU A 93 -13.09 6.61 -28.39
C GLU A 93 -14.43 6.05 -27.90
N ARG A 94 -14.88 4.91 -28.44
CA ARG A 94 -16.17 4.28 -28.10
C ARG A 94 -16.39 4.19 -26.59
N ASP A 95 -15.38 3.71 -25.86
CA ASP A 95 -15.48 3.46 -24.41
C ASP A 95 -14.86 4.59 -23.57
N ARG A 96 -14.30 5.62 -24.21
CA ARG A 96 -13.56 6.74 -23.60
C ARG A 96 -14.09 8.06 -24.14
N GLN A 97 -15.31 8.39 -23.75
CA GLN A 97 -16.06 9.49 -24.32
C GLN A 97 -15.59 10.86 -23.77
N ALA A 98 -14.37 11.28 -24.13
CA ALA A 98 -13.75 12.53 -23.66
C ALA A 98 -14.52 13.81 -24.06
N TYR A 99 -15.43 13.72 -25.04
CA TYR A 99 -16.32 14.81 -25.45
C TYR A 99 -17.73 14.72 -24.84
N ASP A 100 -17.98 13.73 -23.97
CA ASP A 100 -19.21 13.69 -23.19
C ASP A 100 -19.25 14.86 -22.18
N ALA A 101 -20.38 15.58 -22.15
CA ALA A 101 -20.49 16.79 -21.35
C ALA A 101 -20.41 16.54 -19.84
N ALA A 102 -20.82 15.36 -19.34
CA ALA A 102 -20.67 15.02 -17.94
C ALA A 102 -19.21 14.68 -17.60
N VAL A 103 -18.52 13.95 -18.49
CA VAL A 103 -17.08 13.65 -18.34
C VAL A 103 -16.25 14.94 -18.33
N GLN A 104 -16.53 15.88 -19.25
CA GLN A 104 -15.85 17.18 -19.28
C GLN A 104 -16.08 18.01 -18.01
N ARG A 105 -17.31 18.06 -17.50
CA ARG A 105 -17.61 18.76 -16.24
C ARG A 105 -16.89 18.14 -15.05
N ALA A 106 -16.89 16.80 -14.95
CA ALA A 106 -16.16 16.10 -13.90
C ALA A 106 -14.65 16.37 -13.98
N ALA A 107 -14.07 16.37 -15.18
CA ALA A 107 -12.66 16.69 -15.37
C ALA A 107 -12.34 18.13 -14.93
N GLN A 108 -13.17 19.10 -15.32
CA GLN A 108 -13.02 20.51 -14.92
C GLN A 108 -13.16 20.71 -13.41
N GLU A 109 -14.09 20.00 -12.76
CA GLU A 109 -14.25 20.00 -11.31
C GLU A 109 -12.98 19.46 -10.63
N ALA A 110 -12.48 18.32 -11.09
CA ALA A 110 -11.32 17.66 -10.50
C ALA A 110 -10.04 18.49 -10.60
N VAL A 111 -9.77 19.13 -11.74
CA VAL A 111 -8.53 19.90 -11.98
C VAL A 111 -8.55 21.32 -11.39
N GLY A 112 -9.61 21.71 -10.67
CA GLY A 112 -9.79 23.05 -10.13
C GLY A 112 -8.57 23.54 -9.32
N GLY A 113 -7.91 24.59 -9.82
CA GLY A 113 -6.76 25.22 -9.17
C GLY A 113 -5.38 24.57 -9.45
N SER A 114 -5.30 23.56 -10.33
CA SER A 114 -4.01 22.98 -10.74
C SER A 114 -3.18 23.97 -11.54
N THR A 115 -1.90 24.10 -11.18
CA THR A 115 -0.94 24.96 -11.90
C THR A 115 -0.12 24.15 -12.89
N TYR A 116 0.13 22.88 -12.59
CA TYR A 116 0.91 21.97 -13.43
C TYR A 116 0.09 20.74 -13.87
N ALA A 117 0.38 20.24 -15.08
CA ALA A 117 -0.29 19.07 -15.65
C ALA A 117 -0.21 17.79 -14.79
N PRO A 118 0.91 17.43 -14.14
CA PRO A 118 0.93 16.29 -13.21
C PRO A 118 0.04 16.51 -11.97
N GLU A 119 -0.15 17.76 -11.52
CA GLU A 119 -1.09 18.06 -10.43
C GLU A 119 -2.54 17.85 -10.89
N ALA A 120 -2.87 18.28 -12.10
CA ALA A 120 -4.18 18.07 -12.71
C ALA A 120 -4.47 16.56 -12.90
N ALA A 121 -3.48 15.80 -13.38
CA ALA A 121 -3.60 14.35 -13.50
C ALA A 121 -3.84 13.67 -12.14
N ASN A 122 -3.06 14.01 -11.11
CA ASN A 122 -3.29 13.49 -9.76
C ASN A 122 -4.66 13.87 -9.21
N ALA A 123 -5.12 15.09 -9.47
CA ALA A 123 -6.42 15.54 -8.99
C ALA A 123 -7.58 14.77 -9.64
N ILE A 124 -7.49 14.44 -10.94
CA ILE A 124 -8.44 13.56 -11.63
C ILE A 124 -8.45 12.17 -11.02
N LEU A 125 -7.29 11.56 -10.81
CA LEU A 125 -7.19 10.22 -10.21
C LEU A 125 -7.74 10.20 -8.78
N SER A 126 -7.40 11.21 -7.97
CA SER A 126 -7.96 11.39 -6.62
C SER A 126 -9.47 11.56 -6.65
N TRP A 127 -10.00 12.35 -7.59
CA TRP A 127 -11.43 12.55 -7.70
C TRP A 127 -12.15 11.25 -8.06
N ILE A 128 -11.61 10.46 -8.97
CA ILE A 128 -12.19 9.14 -9.32
C ILE A 128 -12.19 8.22 -8.11
N ALA A 129 -11.07 8.12 -7.40
CA ALA A 129 -10.95 7.34 -6.16
C ALA A 129 -12.01 7.75 -5.13
N ASP A 130 -12.21 9.04 -4.91
CA ASP A 130 -13.15 9.56 -3.91
C ASP A 130 -14.64 9.45 -4.34
N HIS A 131 -14.94 9.15 -5.61
CA HIS A 131 -16.31 9.18 -6.15
C HIS A 131 -16.81 7.86 -6.75
N LEU A 132 -15.96 6.87 -6.98
CA LEU A 132 -16.37 5.58 -7.49
C LEU A 132 -16.25 4.50 -6.42
N THR A 133 -17.14 3.52 -6.47
CA THR A 133 -17.05 2.28 -5.70
C THR A 133 -16.68 1.12 -6.62
N PHE A 134 -15.70 0.32 -6.20
CA PHE A 134 -15.28 -0.86 -6.97
C PHE A 134 -16.41 -1.91 -7.01
N ASP A 135 -16.79 -2.33 -8.21
CA ASP A 135 -17.91 -3.25 -8.44
C ASP A 135 -17.45 -4.62 -8.94
N THR A 136 -17.28 -5.55 -8.01
CA THR A 136 -16.92 -6.95 -8.32
C THR A 136 -18.06 -7.73 -8.98
N SER A 137 -19.28 -7.20 -9.02
CA SER A 137 -20.42 -7.89 -9.64
C SER A 137 -20.46 -7.78 -11.17
N ILE A 138 -19.70 -6.83 -11.74
CA ILE A 138 -19.61 -6.58 -13.19
C ILE A 138 -21.01 -6.39 -13.82
N THR A 139 -21.90 -5.70 -13.11
CA THR A 139 -23.30 -5.53 -13.55
C THR A 139 -23.55 -4.26 -14.35
N VAL A 140 -22.59 -3.34 -14.36
CA VAL A 140 -22.68 -2.06 -15.07
C VAL A 140 -21.70 -2.01 -16.25
N PRO A 141 -22.07 -1.36 -17.38
CA PRO A 141 -21.13 -1.13 -18.48
C PRO A 141 -19.90 -0.34 -18.01
N SER A 142 -18.73 -0.69 -18.56
CA SER A 142 -17.43 -0.14 -18.14
C SER A 142 -16.88 0.93 -19.11
N ASP A 143 -17.73 1.55 -19.91
CA ASP A 143 -17.37 2.78 -20.63
C ASP A 143 -17.35 3.99 -19.66
N ALA A 144 -16.61 5.05 -20.03
CA ALA A 144 -16.39 6.19 -19.14
C ALA A 144 -17.69 6.88 -18.71
N ALA A 145 -18.63 7.09 -19.64
CA ALA A 145 -19.91 7.73 -19.33
C ALA A 145 -20.76 6.90 -18.36
N SER A 146 -20.81 5.57 -18.55
CA SER A 146 -21.51 4.66 -17.63
C SER A 146 -20.85 4.62 -16.25
N ALA A 147 -19.52 4.48 -16.18
CA ALA A 147 -18.79 4.47 -14.91
C ALA A 147 -19.04 5.75 -14.10
N LEU A 148 -19.03 6.91 -14.77
CA LEU A 148 -19.33 8.20 -14.17
C LEU A 148 -20.80 8.29 -13.70
N ARG A 149 -21.75 7.83 -14.52
CA ARG A 149 -23.19 7.90 -14.21
C ARG A 149 -23.55 7.03 -13.01
N PHE A 150 -23.07 5.79 -12.97
CA PHE A 150 -23.41 4.82 -11.93
C PHE A 150 -22.52 4.93 -10.69
N ARG A 151 -21.38 5.63 -10.78
CA ARG A 151 -20.39 5.75 -9.69
C ARG A 151 -19.87 4.39 -9.23
N ARG A 152 -19.90 3.41 -10.14
CA ARG A 152 -19.52 2.01 -9.91
C ARG A 152 -18.85 1.49 -11.17
N ALA A 153 -17.74 0.79 -11.00
CA ALA A 153 -17.02 0.13 -12.08
C ALA A 153 -16.04 -0.88 -11.50
N TYR A 154 -15.55 -1.81 -12.31
CA TYR A 154 -14.30 -2.52 -12.04
C TYR A 154 -13.16 -1.86 -12.85
N CYS A 155 -11.98 -2.46 -12.86
CA CYS A 155 -10.76 -1.82 -13.35
C CYS A 155 -10.81 -1.22 -14.75
N VAL A 156 -11.55 -1.86 -15.67
CA VAL A 156 -11.75 -1.32 -17.02
C VAL A 156 -12.50 0.00 -17.01
N GLY A 157 -13.56 0.12 -16.20
CA GLY A 157 -14.34 1.36 -16.11
C GLY A 157 -13.62 2.49 -15.37
N TYR A 158 -12.84 2.16 -14.32
CA TYR A 158 -11.93 3.12 -13.67
C TYR A 158 -10.93 3.68 -14.67
N SER A 159 -10.26 2.81 -15.43
CA SER A 159 -9.26 3.19 -16.43
C SER A 159 -9.86 3.99 -17.60
N ASN A 160 -11.02 3.57 -18.10
CA ASN A 160 -11.70 4.28 -19.18
C ASN A 160 -12.16 5.69 -18.75
N LEU A 161 -12.72 5.83 -17.55
CA LEU A 161 -13.09 7.13 -17.01
C LEU A 161 -11.86 8.02 -16.78
N ALA A 162 -10.80 7.48 -16.19
CA ALA A 162 -9.55 8.21 -15.98
C ALA A 162 -8.96 8.73 -17.29
N VAL A 163 -8.84 7.87 -18.31
CA VAL A 163 -8.35 8.29 -19.63
C VAL A 163 -9.28 9.31 -20.27
N ALA A 164 -10.60 9.14 -20.21
CA ALA A 164 -11.54 10.11 -20.78
C ALA A 164 -11.46 11.49 -20.09
N MET A 165 -11.36 11.53 -18.77
CA MET A 165 -11.20 12.78 -18.00
C MET A 165 -9.84 13.45 -18.25
N LEU A 166 -8.75 12.68 -18.32
CA LEU A 166 -7.42 13.20 -18.68
C LEU A 166 -7.43 13.84 -20.07
N ARG A 167 -8.02 13.15 -21.06
CA ARG A 167 -8.17 13.65 -22.42
C ARG A 167 -9.03 14.90 -22.47
N ALA A 168 -10.16 14.93 -21.74
CA ALA A 168 -11.01 16.10 -21.61
C ALA A 168 -10.27 17.31 -20.97
N ALA A 169 -9.30 17.04 -20.10
CA ALA A 169 -8.43 18.05 -19.49
C ALA A 169 -7.23 18.45 -20.39
N GLY A 170 -7.09 17.89 -21.59
CA GLY A 170 -5.99 18.19 -22.51
C GLY A 170 -4.68 17.45 -22.19
N ILE A 171 -4.74 16.36 -21.43
CA ILE A 171 -3.58 15.52 -21.09
C ILE A 171 -3.67 14.22 -21.92
N PRO A 172 -2.71 13.92 -22.82
CA PRO A 172 -2.76 12.70 -23.60
C PRO A 172 -2.64 11.47 -22.70
N ALA A 173 -3.54 10.51 -22.89
CA ALA A 173 -3.61 9.31 -22.06
C ALA A 173 -4.13 8.08 -22.84
N ARG A 174 -3.78 6.89 -22.36
CA ARG A 174 -4.21 5.60 -22.93
C ARG A 174 -4.29 4.52 -21.87
N VAL A 175 -5.07 3.47 -22.14
CA VAL A 175 -5.23 2.33 -21.24
C VAL A 175 -4.10 1.33 -21.46
N ALA A 176 -3.62 0.78 -20.36
CA ALA A 176 -2.72 -0.36 -20.32
C ALA A 176 -3.46 -1.58 -19.75
N HIS A 177 -3.17 -2.74 -20.32
CA HIS A 177 -3.76 -4.02 -19.96
C HIS A 177 -2.67 -4.93 -19.44
N GLY A 178 -2.92 -5.52 -18.28
CA GLY A 178 -1.96 -6.36 -17.60
C GLY A 178 -2.58 -7.53 -16.85
N TYR A 179 -1.73 -8.19 -16.09
CA TYR A 179 -2.11 -9.23 -15.15
C TYR A 179 -1.43 -8.97 -13.81
N LEU A 180 -2.19 -9.13 -12.74
CA LEU A 180 -1.72 -9.05 -11.36
C LEU A 180 -1.66 -10.49 -10.79
N PRO A 181 -0.47 -11.02 -10.44
CA PRO A 181 -0.31 -12.40 -9.98
C PRO A 181 -0.99 -12.75 -8.65
N PRO A 182 -1.44 -14.01 -8.46
CA PRO A 182 -2.03 -14.49 -7.21
C PRO A 182 -1.06 -14.49 -6.04
N GLY A 183 -1.58 -14.39 -4.81
CA GLY A 183 -0.83 -14.71 -3.60
C GLY A 183 0.07 -13.60 -3.07
N TYR A 184 0.00 -12.40 -3.66
CA TYR A 184 0.75 -11.23 -3.22
C TYR A 184 -0.20 -10.07 -2.90
N GLU A 185 0.27 -9.14 -2.08
CA GLU A 185 -0.40 -7.88 -1.87
C GLU A 185 -0.01 -6.95 -3.01
N TRP A 186 -1.01 -6.50 -3.76
CA TRP A 186 -0.83 -5.49 -4.80
C TRP A 186 -0.80 -4.11 -4.14
N GLY A 187 0.12 -3.24 -4.53
CA GLY A 187 0.48 -2.06 -3.76
C GLY A 187 1.48 -2.31 -2.62
N PHE A 188 2.05 -1.23 -2.09
CA PHE A 188 3.19 -1.30 -1.15
C PHE A 188 2.82 -1.64 0.30
N SER A 189 1.53 -1.77 0.64
CA SER A 189 1.10 -2.08 2.00
C SER A 189 -0.35 -2.60 2.09
N LYS A 190 -0.57 -3.61 2.96
CA LYS A 190 -1.89 -4.12 3.41
C LYS A 190 -2.89 -3.03 3.77
N GLU A 191 -2.41 -1.94 4.34
CA GLU A 191 -3.25 -0.90 4.93
C GLU A 191 -3.78 0.09 3.89
N TYR A 192 -3.07 0.24 2.77
CA TYR A 192 -3.40 1.28 1.79
C TYR A 192 -4.34 0.70 0.75
N TRP A 193 -3.99 -0.38 0.05
CA TRP A 193 -4.87 -1.15 -0.85
C TRP A 193 -4.34 -2.56 -1.13
N GLY A 194 -3.72 -3.23 -0.15
CA GLY A 194 -3.27 -4.61 -0.31
C GLY A 194 -4.46 -5.54 -0.53
N VAL A 195 -5.02 -5.56 -1.74
CA VAL A 195 -6.06 -6.49 -2.13
C VAL A 195 -5.35 -7.82 -2.29
N LYS A 196 -5.52 -8.68 -1.28
CA LYS A 196 -5.10 -10.07 -1.40
C LYS A 196 -6.04 -10.76 -2.39
N VAL A 197 -5.66 -10.76 -3.66
CA VAL A 197 -6.36 -11.57 -4.66
C VAL A 197 -5.76 -12.96 -4.62
N ASN A 198 -6.56 -13.90 -4.10
CA ASN A 198 -6.12 -15.27 -3.94
C ASN A 198 -5.82 -15.94 -5.29
N ASP A 199 -6.50 -15.52 -6.37
CA ASP A 199 -6.49 -16.19 -7.67
C ASP A 199 -5.82 -15.38 -8.81
N GLY A 200 -5.23 -14.22 -8.51
CA GLY A 200 -4.70 -13.33 -9.54
C GLY A 200 -5.80 -12.74 -10.43
N GLY A 201 -5.46 -11.84 -11.34
CA GLY A 201 -6.49 -11.28 -12.22
C GLY A 201 -5.96 -10.40 -13.36
N PHE A 202 -6.70 -10.40 -14.46
CA PHE A 202 -6.53 -9.36 -15.47
C PHE A 202 -6.84 -8.00 -14.86
N HIS A 203 -6.02 -7.01 -15.22
CA HIS A 203 -6.15 -5.66 -14.70
C HIS A 203 -6.01 -4.63 -15.81
N ALA A 204 -6.72 -3.52 -15.66
CA ALA A 204 -6.62 -2.37 -16.53
C ALA A 204 -6.20 -1.17 -15.70
N TYR A 205 -5.24 -0.42 -16.22
CA TYR A 205 -4.71 0.81 -15.65
C TYR A 205 -4.36 1.75 -16.81
N LEU A 206 -3.52 2.75 -16.59
CA LEU A 206 -3.31 3.78 -17.62
C LEU A 206 -1.90 4.34 -17.66
N GLU A 207 -1.56 4.94 -18.79
CA GLU A 207 -0.44 5.87 -18.91
C GLU A 207 -0.94 7.24 -19.35
N LEU A 208 -0.29 8.27 -18.82
CA LEU A 208 -0.44 9.65 -19.26
C LEU A 208 0.90 10.22 -19.71
N TYR A 209 0.85 11.13 -20.67
CA TYR A 209 2.04 11.73 -21.26
C TYR A 209 2.27 13.15 -20.74
N LEU A 210 3.46 13.41 -20.22
CA LEU A 210 3.93 14.74 -19.85
C LEU A 210 5.07 15.14 -20.79
N PRO A 211 4.99 16.28 -21.51
CA PRO A 211 6.00 16.67 -22.50
C PRO A 211 7.47 16.68 -22.05
N ASP A 212 7.74 16.93 -20.76
CA ASP A 212 9.10 16.96 -20.21
C ASP A 212 9.54 15.63 -19.56
N THR A 213 8.67 14.63 -19.50
CA THR A 213 8.91 13.35 -18.80
C THR A 213 8.70 12.14 -19.73
N GLY A 214 7.78 12.23 -20.67
CA GLY A 214 7.31 11.08 -21.46
C GLY A 214 6.07 10.43 -20.86
N TRP A 215 5.90 9.14 -21.16
CA TRP A 215 4.80 8.33 -20.63
C TRP A 215 5.07 7.92 -19.18
N VAL A 216 4.04 8.02 -18.36
CA VAL A 216 4.07 7.71 -16.94
C VAL A 216 2.83 6.88 -16.61
N PHE A 217 3.04 5.71 -15.99
CA PHE A 217 1.94 4.88 -15.53
C PHE A 217 1.19 5.53 -14.38
N SER A 218 -0.07 5.18 -14.22
CA SER A 218 -0.87 5.39 -13.02
C SER A 218 -1.93 4.30 -12.95
N ASP A 219 -2.45 4.07 -11.77
CA ASP A 219 -3.61 3.22 -11.55
C ASP A 219 -4.61 4.01 -10.71
N ALA A 220 -5.77 4.31 -11.30
CA ALA A 220 -6.83 5.07 -10.64
C ALA A 220 -7.33 4.40 -9.33
N GLU A 221 -7.10 3.11 -9.18
CA GLU A 221 -7.45 2.35 -7.98
C GLU A 221 -6.32 2.35 -6.94
N HIS A 222 -5.05 2.40 -7.34
CA HIS A 222 -3.93 2.10 -6.43
C HIS A 222 -2.88 3.21 -6.32
N SER A 223 -2.55 3.89 -7.41
CA SER A 223 -1.32 4.67 -7.49
C SER A 223 -1.31 5.85 -8.46
N HIS A 224 -0.58 6.88 -8.09
CA HIS A 224 -0.47 8.14 -8.81
C HIS A 224 0.93 8.30 -9.41
N LEU A 225 0.99 8.39 -10.74
CA LEU A 225 2.20 8.67 -11.52
C LEU A 225 3.31 7.62 -11.39
N PHE A 226 2.96 6.38 -11.04
CA PHE A 226 3.73 5.16 -11.24
C PHE A 226 2.77 3.95 -11.15
N VAL A 227 3.26 2.72 -11.35
CA VAL A 227 2.64 1.46 -10.90
C VAL A 227 3.71 0.57 -10.27
N ASP A 228 3.33 -0.32 -9.37
CA ASP A 228 4.23 -1.25 -8.69
C ASP A 228 4.71 -2.39 -9.62
N PRO A 229 5.77 -3.16 -9.27
CA PRO A 229 6.28 -4.21 -10.14
C PRO A 229 5.42 -5.48 -10.20
N TYR A 230 4.28 -5.53 -9.49
CA TYR A 230 3.31 -6.62 -9.61
C TYR A 230 2.39 -6.43 -10.82
N HIS A 231 2.45 -5.27 -11.49
CA HIS A 231 1.77 -5.00 -12.76
C HIS A 231 2.55 -5.59 -13.94
N ILE A 232 2.17 -6.79 -14.39
CA ILE A 232 2.76 -7.40 -15.60
C ILE A 232 2.01 -6.89 -16.82
N ILE A 233 2.68 -6.14 -17.71
CA ILE A 233 2.09 -5.60 -18.94
C ILE A 233 1.87 -6.72 -19.94
N LEU A 234 0.68 -6.75 -20.55
CA LEU A 234 0.34 -7.63 -21.66
C LEU A 234 0.08 -6.85 -22.96
N GLY A 235 -0.45 -5.63 -22.84
CA GLY A 235 -0.73 -4.77 -23.98
C GLY A 235 -1.01 -3.33 -23.57
N ILE A 236 -0.86 -2.40 -24.51
CA ILE A 236 -1.19 -0.98 -24.31
C ILE A 236 -1.92 -0.50 -25.55
N ASP A 237 -3.03 0.21 -25.34
CA ASP A 237 -3.88 0.66 -26.43
C ASP A 237 -3.16 1.65 -27.35
N GLY A 238 -3.35 1.46 -28.66
CA GLY A 238 -2.71 2.28 -29.68
C GLY A 238 -1.20 2.06 -29.80
N MET A 239 -0.65 0.97 -29.26
CA MET A 239 0.74 0.55 -29.50
C MET A 239 0.83 -0.78 -30.23
N THR A 240 1.75 -0.86 -31.19
CA THR A 240 2.25 -2.14 -31.69
C THR A 240 3.40 -2.59 -30.81
N MET A 241 3.20 -3.63 -30.01
CA MET A 241 4.27 -4.24 -29.21
C MET A 241 5.08 -5.24 -30.06
N PRO A 242 6.40 -5.36 -29.86
CA PRO A 242 7.24 -6.29 -30.62
C PRO A 242 6.90 -7.75 -30.26
N GLY A 243 6.12 -8.39 -31.12
CA GLY A 243 5.55 -9.73 -30.91
C GLY A 243 4.04 -9.67 -31.10
N VAL A 244 3.49 -10.57 -31.93
CA VAL A 244 2.07 -10.49 -32.27
C VAL A 244 1.27 -10.97 -31.06
N TYR A 245 0.64 -10.04 -30.34
CA TYR A 245 -0.54 -10.35 -29.53
C TYR A 245 -1.67 -10.78 -30.49
N LYS A 246 -1.65 -12.04 -30.92
CA LYS A 246 -2.80 -12.66 -31.58
C LYS A 246 -3.77 -12.98 -30.46
N GLY A 247 -4.67 -12.03 -30.16
CA GLY A 247 -5.70 -12.17 -29.13
C GLY A 247 -6.07 -13.64 -28.89
N GLY A 248 -5.65 -14.14 -27.74
CA GLY A 248 -5.42 -15.56 -27.52
C GLY A 248 -4.68 -15.74 -26.21
N TYR A 249 -5.46 -15.92 -25.15
CA TYR A 249 -5.10 -16.46 -23.85
C TYR A 249 -3.62 -16.28 -23.44
N LEU A 250 -3.32 -15.22 -22.69
CA LEU A 250 -2.59 -15.51 -21.46
C LEU A 250 -3.55 -16.45 -20.73
N ASP A 251 -3.36 -17.76 -20.87
CA ASP A 251 -4.20 -18.71 -20.17
C ASP A 251 -3.73 -18.64 -18.72
N VAL A 252 -4.12 -17.57 -18.02
CA VAL A 252 -4.33 -17.55 -16.56
C VAL A 252 -5.48 -18.49 -16.19
N ASP A 253 -5.65 -19.57 -16.97
CA ASP A 253 -5.99 -20.88 -16.49
C ASP A 253 -5.32 -21.11 -15.14
N LYS A 254 -6.05 -21.83 -14.30
CA LYS A 254 -5.62 -22.40 -13.02
C LYS A 254 -4.28 -23.15 -13.11
N ALA A 255 -3.81 -23.50 -14.31
CA ALA A 255 -2.53 -24.15 -14.55
C ALA A 255 -1.31 -23.21 -14.71
N THR A 256 -1.49 -21.89 -14.80
CA THR A 256 -0.34 -20.95 -14.81
C THR A 256 0.14 -20.67 -13.40
N PHE A 257 1.42 -20.88 -13.15
CA PHE A 257 2.09 -20.58 -11.89
C PHE A 257 2.95 -19.34 -12.02
N TYR A 258 2.77 -18.42 -11.08
CA TYR A 258 3.60 -17.23 -10.91
C TYR A 258 4.43 -17.39 -9.65
N THR A 259 5.73 -17.60 -9.80
CA THR A 259 6.65 -17.73 -8.68
C THR A 259 7.57 -16.53 -8.64
N ILE A 260 7.67 -15.84 -7.50
CA ILE A 260 8.70 -14.82 -7.31
C ILE A 260 10.03 -15.53 -7.11
N TYR A 261 10.89 -15.48 -8.13
CA TYR A 261 12.27 -15.93 -8.05
C TYR A 261 13.11 -14.98 -7.18
N LYS A 262 12.82 -13.68 -7.26
CA LYS A 262 13.53 -12.63 -6.51
C LYS A 262 12.64 -11.40 -6.32
N ASP A 263 12.62 -10.83 -5.11
CA ASP A 263 11.97 -9.56 -4.80
C ASP A 263 12.97 -8.65 -4.06
N GLU A 264 13.30 -7.52 -4.68
CA GLU A 264 14.15 -6.48 -4.12
C GLU A 264 13.39 -5.17 -4.01
N ASN A 265 12.71 -4.96 -2.89
CA ASN A 265 12.10 -3.69 -2.55
C ASN A 265 13.09 -2.77 -1.79
N ARG A 266 13.47 -1.64 -2.40
CA ARG A 266 14.31 -0.58 -1.81
C ARG A 266 13.57 0.74 -1.65
N THR A 267 12.25 0.71 -1.75
CA THR A 267 11.41 1.90 -1.68
C THR A 267 11.20 2.31 -0.23
N LEU A 268 11.02 3.61 -0.01
CA LEU A 268 10.75 4.21 1.28
C LEU A 268 9.70 5.29 1.09
N MET A 269 8.81 5.42 2.06
CA MET A 269 7.97 6.61 2.15
C MET A 269 8.85 7.82 2.43
N VAL A 270 8.67 8.87 1.63
CA VAL A 270 9.46 10.11 1.64
C VAL A 270 8.63 11.36 1.80
N ASP A 271 7.31 11.30 1.63
CA ASP A 271 6.40 12.43 1.82
C ASP A 271 4.96 11.93 2.00
N GLU A 272 4.04 12.79 2.40
CA GLU A 272 2.61 12.48 2.43
C GLU A 272 1.79 13.74 2.09
N LEU A 273 0.84 13.59 1.16
CA LEU A 273 0.07 14.72 0.63
C LEU A 273 -1.41 14.65 1.06
N SER A 274 -2.04 15.82 1.13
CA SER A 274 -3.42 16.04 1.62
C SER A 274 -4.55 15.62 0.66
N ARG A 275 -4.27 14.71 -0.27
CA ARG A 275 -5.22 14.12 -1.24
C ARG A 275 -4.72 12.74 -1.58
N PRO A 276 -5.54 11.74 -1.96
CA PRO A 276 -7.02 11.71 -1.91
C PRO A 276 -7.56 11.55 -0.47
N ARG A 277 -8.88 11.45 -0.29
CA ARG A 277 -9.48 11.09 1.03
C ARG A 277 -9.22 9.64 1.36
N GLU A 278 -9.20 8.79 0.34
CA GLU A 278 -8.74 7.42 0.48
C GLU A 278 -7.22 7.34 0.41
N LYS A 279 -6.66 6.37 1.13
CA LYS A 279 -5.22 6.07 1.09
C LYS A 279 -4.81 5.71 -0.35
N ARG A 280 -3.71 6.25 -0.87
CA ARG A 280 -3.12 5.93 -2.18
C ARG A 280 -1.61 6.06 -2.10
N LEU A 281 -0.93 5.51 -3.09
CA LEU A 281 0.51 5.66 -3.23
C LEU A 281 0.84 6.61 -4.37
N GLY A 282 1.87 7.44 -4.20
CA GLY A 282 2.24 8.44 -5.19
C GLY A 282 3.74 8.56 -5.41
N ARG A 283 4.09 9.15 -6.56
CA ARG A 283 5.43 9.65 -6.83
C ARG A 283 5.51 11.15 -6.51
N ARG A 284 6.63 11.61 -5.95
CA ARG A 284 6.81 13.01 -5.54
C ARG A 284 6.80 13.91 -6.78
N LEU A 285 5.98 14.97 -6.79
CA LEU A 285 5.86 15.90 -7.94
C LEU A 285 6.98 16.94 -8.05
N ASN A 286 7.82 17.05 -7.02
CA ASN A 286 8.92 17.99 -6.95
C ASN A 286 9.98 17.49 -5.96
N ASP A 287 10.98 18.32 -5.64
CA ASP A 287 12.02 17.97 -4.67
C ASP A 287 11.73 18.45 -3.24
N ARG A 288 10.51 18.92 -2.95
CA ARG A 288 10.11 19.40 -1.63
C ARG A 288 9.34 18.32 -0.90
N GLN A 289 9.63 18.21 0.39
CA GLN A 289 8.90 17.37 1.32
C GLN A 289 7.86 18.24 2.05
N GLN A 290 6.60 17.81 2.08
CA GLN A 290 5.50 18.53 2.72
C GLN A 290 5.36 18.18 4.20
N VAL A 291 5.58 16.90 4.56
CA VAL A 291 5.50 16.39 5.94
C VAL A 291 6.89 16.10 6.52
N GLY A 292 6.96 15.89 7.82
CA GLY A 292 8.16 15.31 8.43
C GLY A 292 8.10 13.78 8.37
N LEU A 293 9.24 13.11 8.36
CA LEU A 293 9.33 11.67 8.39
C LEU A 293 10.25 11.18 9.48
N VAL A 294 9.92 10.00 9.98
CA VAL A 294 10.82 9.19 10.81
C VAL A 294 10.99 7.83 10.16
N THR A 295 12.20 7.51 9.74
CA THR A 295 12.54 6.24 9.09
C THR A 295 13.56 5.48 9.92
N GLY A 296 13.70 4.18 9.72
CA GLY A 296 14.78 3.46 10.38
C GLY A 296 14.80 1.97 10.13
N ARG A 297 15.85 1.33 10.65
CA ARG A 297 16.04 -0.12 10.64
C ARG A 297 15.79 -0.72 12.01
N VAL A 298 15.17 -1.89 12.05
CA VAL A 298 14.93 -2.67 13.27
C VAL A 298 15.71 -3.98 13.18
N LYS A 299 16.66 -4.17 14.09
CA LYS A 299 17.52 -5.35 14.16
C LYS A 299 17.38 -6.04 15.52
N SER A 300 17.62 -7.34 15.58
CA SER A 300 17.83 -8.05 16.84
C SER A 300 19.20 -7.68 17.46
N ALA A 301 19.42 -8.06 18.71
CA ALA A 301 20.74 -7.97 19.35
C ALA A 301 21.86 -8.70 18.58
N SER A 302 21.54 -9.73 17.78
CA SER A 302 22.49 -10.42 16.90
C SER A 302 22.78 -9.70 15.58
N GLY A 303 22.16 -8.55 15.33
CA GLY A 303 22.32 -7.76 14.11
C GLY A 303 21.44 -8.20 12.93
N THR A 304 20.64 -9.26 13.10
CA THR A 304 19.68 -9.75 12.10
C THR A 304 18.50 -8.79 11.99
N ALA A 305 18.00 -8.52 10.78
CA ALA A 305 16.79 -7.71 10.62
C ALA A 305 15.58 -8.40 11.28
N VAL A 306 14.79 -7.65 12.05
CA VAL A 306 13.54 -8.18 12.62
C VAL A 306 12.53 -8.33 11.48
N ALA A 307 12.04 -9.55 11.26
CA ALA A 307 11.27 -9.91 10.06
C ALA A 307 10.01 -9.06 9.86
N SER A 308 9.27 -8.81 10.94
CA SER A 308 8.07 -7.97 10.94
C SER A 308 7.78 -7.39 12.32
N GLY A 309 6.92 -6.38 12.36
CA GLY A 309 6.47 -5.78 13.60
C GLY A 309 5.63 -4.54 13.36
N THR A 310 5.53 -3.70 14.39
CA THR A 310 4.78 -2.45 14.35
C THR A 310 5.66 -1.32 14.84
N ALA A 311 5.64 -0.20 14.12
CA ALA A 311 6.22 1.07 14.52
C ALA A 311 5.08 2.06 14.80
N VAL A 312 5.21 2.88 15.83
CA VAL A 312 4.20 3.87 16.22
C VAL A 312 4.90 5.20 16.45
N LEU A 313 4.39 6.27 15.84
CA LEU A 313 4.84 7.63 16.10
C LEU A 313 3.87 8.30 17.09
N TRP A 314 4.26 8.37 18.36
CA TRP A 314 3.41 8.93 19.41
C TRP A 314 3.56 10.45 19.51
N LYS A 315 2.44 11.15 19.53
CA LYS A 315 2.31 12.58 19.83
C LYS A 315 1.15 12.81 20.79
N ASP A 316 1.45 13.40 21.95
CA ASP A 316 0.45 13.82 22.94
C ASP A 316 -0.55 12.69 23.31
N GLY A 317 -0.01 11.47 23.48
CA GLY A 317 -0.77 10.26 23.84
C GLY A 317 -1.51 9.58 22.69
N ARG A 318 -1.41 10.09 21.46
CA ARG A 318 -2.00 9.52 20.24
C ARG A 318 -0.91 8.97 19.33
N GLY A 319 -1.19 7.88 18.62
CA GLY A 319 -0.28 7.31 17.63
C GLY A 319 -0.96 6.17 16.91
N GLU A 320 -0.81 6.12 15.60
CA GLU A 320 -1.33 5.02 14.78
C GLU A 320 -0.23 3.97 14.54
N PRO A 321 -0.54 2.68 14.72
CA PRO A 321 0.41 1.61 14.44
C PRO A 321 0.60 1.40 12.94
N THR A 322 1.83 1.58 12.47
CA THR A 322 2.23 1.25 11.10
C THR A 322 3.03 -0.05 11.09
N PRO A 323 2.63 -1.09 10.33
CA PRO A 323 3.40 -2.31 10.23
C PRO A 323 4.75 -2.05 9.54
N PHE A 324 5.77 -2.81 9.92
CA PHE A 324 7.06 -2.83 9.24
C PHE A 324 7.44 -4.25 8.86
N PHE A 325 8.22 -4.39 7.79
CA PHE A 325 8.69 -5.67 7.26
C PHE A 325 10.17 -5.61 6.89
N GLY A 326 10.85 -6.75 6.93
CA GLY A 326 12.28 -6.85 6.60
C GLY A 326 13.15 -5.89 7.41
N GLY A 327 12.73 -5.59 8.65
CA GLY A 327 13.40 -4.68 9.57
C GLY A 327 13.48 -3.23 9.09
N ARG A 328 12.54 -2.73 8.29
CA ARG A 328 12.52 -1.33 7.80
C ARG A 328 11.15 -0.69 8.04
N TYR A 329 11.13 0.49 8.65
CA TYR A 329 9.91 1.24 8.91
C TYR A 329 10.03 2.70 8.43
N ALA A 330 8.88 3.32 8.15
CA ALA A 330 8.74 4.74 7.86
C ALA A 330 7.43 5.25 8.47
N LEU A 331 7.48 6.39 9.15
CA LEU A 331 6.36 7.01 9.86
C LEU A 331 6.23 8.47 9.44
N VAL A 332 5.00 8.93 9.25
CA VAL A 332 4.73 10.33 8.92
C VAL A 332 4.48 11.17 10.15
N ALA A 333 5.22 12.27 10.27
CA ALA A 333 4.91 13.36 11.16
C ALA A 333 4.10 14.42 10.41
N THR A 334 2.83 14.56 10.77
CA THR A 334 1.90 15.52 10.16
C THR A 334 2.21 16.98 10.48
N GLN A 335 3.05 17.23 11.49
CA GLN A 335 3.47 18.57 11.89
C GLN A 335 4.86 18.54 12.55
N PRO A 336 5.56 19.68 12.61
CA PRO A 336 6.81 19.78 13.37
C PRO A 336 6.59 19.58 14.87
N GLY A 337 7.53 18.92 15.53
CA GLY A 337 7.52 18.78 16.99
C GLY A 337 8.31 17.59 17.51
N THR A 338 8.24 17.39 18.82
CA THR A 338 8.79 16.20 19.48
C THR A 338 7.79 15.06 19.45
N TYR A 339 8.26 13.89 19.04
CA TYR A 339 7.52 12.64 18.96
C TYR A 339 8.27 11.54 19.71
N ARG A 340 7.54 10.51 20.18
CA ARG A 340 8.14 9.28 20.68
C ARG A 340 7.89 8.15 19.68
N VAL A 341 8.96 7.65 19.06
CA VAL A 341 8.92 6.47 18.20
C VAL A 341 8.94 5.24 19.08
N GLU A 342 8.03 4.30 18.84
CA GLU A 342 8.02 3.00 19.50
C GLU A 342 7.98 1.89 18.46
N VAL A 343 8.84 0.88 18.61
CA VAL A 343 8.85 -0.32 17.76
C VAL A 343 8.65 -1.58 18.58
N ARG A 344 7.92 -2.54 18.01
CA ARG A 344 7.62 -3.85 18.60
C ARG A 344 7.69 -4.92 17.51
N GLY A 345 8.05 -6.15 17.86
CA GLY A 345 8.01 -7.31 16.96
C GLY A 345 7.75 -8.61 17.73
N PRO A 346 7.21 -9.66 17.08
CA PRO A 346 6.93 -10.94 17.73
C PRO A 346 8.18 -11.53 18.41
N GLY A 347 8.04 -12.05 19.63
CA GLY A 347 9.16 -12.58 20.41
C GLY A 347 10.20 -11.54 20.89
N TYR A 348 9.96 -10.24 20.70
CA TYR A 348 10.86 -9.17 21.14
C TYR A 348 10.22 -8.23 22.16
N THR A 349 11.04 -7.69 23.04
CA THR A 349 10.64 -6.54 23.89
C THR A 349 10.44 -5.29 23.04
N LYS A 350 9.48 -4.44 23.41
CA LYS A 350 9.32 -3.13 22.78
C LYS A 350 10.50 -2.20 23.06
N SER A 351 10.80 -1.29 22.13
CA SER A 351 11.79 -0.23 22.33
C SER A 351 11.21 1.12 21.92
N SER A 352 11.64 2.20 22.56
CA SER A 352 11.17 3.55 22.25
C SER A 352 12.27 4.60 22.33
N ARG A 353 12.18 5.65 21.51
CA ARG A 353 13.08 6.82 21.51
C ARG A 353 12.29 8.08 21.21
N GLU A 354 12.67 9.19 21.81
CA GLU A 354 12.16 10.50 21.43
C GLU A 354 12.96 11.05 20.24
N VAL A 355 12.26 11.71 19.32
CA VAL A 355 12.83 12.34 18.12
C VAL A 355 12.18 13.71 17.91
N VAL A 356 12.96 14.67 17.43
CA VAL A 356 12.46 15.99 17.03
C VAL A 356 12.37 16.02 15.51
N VAL A 357 11.19 16.33 14.99
CA VAL A 357 10.92 16.37 13.55
C VAL A 357 10.57 17.80 13.16
N ALA A 358 11.34 18.38 12.22
CA ALA A 358 11.02 19.67 11.62
C ALA A 358 10.16 19.48 10.34
N GLN A 359 9.59 20.58 9.83
CA GLN A 359 8.83 20.52 8.57
C GLN A 359 9.74 20.07 7.43
N GLY A 360 9.31 19.06 6.67
CA GLY A 360 10.12 18.52 5.58
C GLY A 360 11.43 17.87 6.02
N ALA A 361 11.54 17.45 7.29
CA ALA A 361 12.71 16.73 7.79
C ALA A 361 12.53 15.22 7.62
N SER A 362 13.58 14.53 7.20
CA SER A 362 13.67 13.07 7.30
C SER A 362 14.64 12.69 8.42
N VAL A 363 14.09 12.14 9.51
CA VAL A 363 14.86 11.73 10.69
C VAL A 363 15.08 10.22 10.63
N GLN A 364 16.33 9.78 10.69
CA GLN A 364 16.64 8.36 10.80
C GLN A 364 16.78 7.95 12.28
N GLN A 365 16.04 6.93 12.70
CA GLN A 365 16.10 6.35 14.04
C GLN A 365 16.13 4.82 13.97
N ASP A 366 17.30 4.23 14.08
CA ASP A 366 17.44 2.76 14.11
C ASP A 366 17.16 2.20 15.51
N PHE A 367 16.72 0.94 15.57
CA PHE A 367 16.41 0.22 16.80
C PHE A 367 17.07 -1.15 16.84
N THR A 368 17.57 -1.52 18.01
CA THR A 368 17.97 -2.88 18.36
C THR A 368 16.98 -3.45 19.37
N LEU A 369 16.22 -4.48 18.98
CA LEU A 369 15.28 -5.17 19.85
C LEU A 369 15.97 -6.30 20.62
N GLN A 370 15.67 -6.36 21.91
CA GLN A 370 16.08 -7.46 22.79
C GLN A 370 15.03 -8.56 22.77
N ALA A 371 15.45 -9.82 22.85
CA ALA A 371 14.55 -10.96 22.91
C ALA A 371 13.60 -10.82 24.12
N GLY A 372 12.30 -10.89 23.85
CA GLY A 372 11.28 -10.91 24.90
C GLY A 372 11.20 -12.29 25.51
N GLY A 373 10.85 -12.36 26.79
CA GLY A 373 10.42 -13.61 27.39
C GLY A 373 8.95 -13.90 27.08
N MET A 374 8.55 -15.13 27.38
CA MET A 374 7.20 -15.64 27.14
C MET A 374 6.65 -16.28 28.41
N ILE A 375 5.37 -16.06 28.69
CA ILE A 375 4.58 -16.84 29.65
C ILE A 375 3.56 -17.64 28.85
N SER A 376 3.55 -18.95 29.01
CA SER A 376 2.59 -19.85 28.38
C SER A 376 1.91 -20.70 29.45
N GLY A 377 0.76 -21.29 29.16
CA GLY A 377 0.15 -22.24 30.10
C GLY A 377 -1.23 -22.68 29.68
N ARG A 378 -1.83 -23.51 30.53
CA ARG A 378 -3.20 -24.01 30.37
C ARG A 378 -4.11 -23.50 31.48
N VAL A 379 -5.35 -23.18 31.12
CA VAL A 379 -6.42 -22.83 32.05
C VAL A 379 -7.43 -23.97 32.08
N THR A 380 -7.65 -24.56 33.25
CA THR A 380 -8.61 -25.64 33.47
C THR A 380 -9.60 -25.32 34.57
N GLY A 381 -10.78 -25.93 34.49
CA GLY A 381 -11.75 -25.97 35.58
C GLY A 381 -11.34 -26.96 36.67
N ALA A 382 -12.02 -26.91 37.81
CA ALA A 382 -11.83 -27.88 38.89
C ALA A 382 -12.07 -29.35 38.48
N ASP A 383 -12.84 -29.57 37.40
CA ASP A 383 -13.11 -30.88 36.80
C ASP A 383 -12.01 -31.36 35.84
N GLY A 384 -10.93 -30.58 35.68
CA GLY A 384 -9.83 -30.86 34.77
C GLY A 384 -10.11 -30.57 33.30
N ARG A 385 -11.31 -30.09 32.95
CA ARG A 385 -11.63 -29.72 31.57
C ARG A 385 -11.00 -28.37 31.21
N PRO A 386 -10.55 -28.19 29.96
CA PRO A 386 -10.02 -26.90 29.51
C PRO A 386 -11.11 -25.84 29.55
N ILE A 387 -10.76 -24.65 30.03
CA ILE A 387 -11.60 -23.46 29.90
C ILE A 387 -11.30 -22.87 28.53
N THR A 388 -12.31 -22.74 27.68
CA THR A 388 -12.13 -22.40 26.25
C THR A 388 -12.62 -21.01 25.88
N ASP A 389 -12.98 -20.21 26.88
CA ASP A 389 -13.54 -18.87 26.75
C ASP A 389 -13.07 -18.01 27.93
N GLY A 390 -12.84 -16.73 27.70
CA GLY A 390 -12.27 -15.77 28.66
C GLY A 390 -10.82 -15.35 28.36
N ASP A 391 -10.31 -14.45 29.22
CA ASP A 391 -9.00 -13.83 29.07
C ASP A 391 -8.08 -14.09 30.27
N VAL A 392 -6.79 -14.21 29.99
CA VAL A 392 -5.71 -14.13 30.97
C VAL A 392 -5.17 -12.71 31.00
N PHE A 393 -5.22 -12.08 32.17
CA PHE A 393 -4.73 -10.74 32.40
C PHE A 393 -3.32 -10.73 32.99
N TYR A 394 -2.46 -9.85 32.52
CA TYR A 394 -1.16 -9.59 33.13
C TYR A 394 -0.93 -8.10 33.33
N ARG A 395 -0.17 -7.75 34.35
CA ARG A 395 0.18 -6.35 34.66
C ARG A 395 1.61 -6.06 34.23
N ALA A 396 1.81 -5.01 33.44
CA ALA A 396 3.12 -4.48 33.09
C ALA A 396 3.18 -2.99 33.47
N GLY A 397 3.95 -2.66 34.50
CA GLY A 397 3.90 -1.34 35.13
C GLY A 397 2.53 -1.10 35.80
N ASP A 398 1.87 0.00 35.45
CA ASP A 398 0.53 0.34 35.95
C ASP A 398 -0.62 -0.12 35.06
N THR A 399 -0.31 -0.66 33.88
CA THR A 399 -1.31 -1.08 32.91
C THR A 399 -1.58 -2.59 33.02
N SER A 400 -2.85 -2.97 32.94
CA SER A 400 -3.31 -4.36 32.84
C SER A 400 -3.68 -4.67 31.39
N PHE A 401 -3.26 -5.82 30.89
CA PHE A 401 -3.50 -6.30 29.53
C PHE A 401 -4.18 -7.66 29.59
N GLY A 402 -5.11 -7.95 28.67
CA GLY A 402 -5.75 -9.26 28.52
C GLY A 402 -5.24 -9.99 27.28
N VAL A 403 -5.07 -11.31 27.38
CA VAL A 403 -4.84 -12.21 26.25
C VAL A 403 -5.90 -13.31 26.25
N PRO A 404 -6.49 -13.66 25.09
CA PRO A 404 -7.56 -14.64 25.04
C PRO A 404 -7.05 -16.05 25.33
N ILE A 405 -7.92 -16.87 25.92
CA ILE A 405 -7.71 -18.30 26.08
C ILE A 405 -8.14 -19.01 24.79
N SER A 406 -7.27 -19.86 24.26
CA SER A 406 -7.51 -20.69 23.08
C SER A 406 -8.59 -21.75 23.33
N ARG A 407 -9.17 -22.29 22.26
CA ARG A 407 -10.22 -23.33 22.33
C ARG A 407 -9.78 -24.64 22.98
N ASP A 408 -8.49 -24.89 23.12
CA ASP A 408 -7.92 -26.05 23.80
C ASP A 408 -7.54 -25.78 25.27
N GLY A 409 -7.81 -24.56 25.74
CA GLY A 409 -7.52 -24.03 27.07
C GLY A 409 -6.13 -23.47 27.24
N THR A 410 -5.35 -23.28 26.16
CA THR A 410 -4.01 -22.71 26.24
C THR A 410 -4.02 -21.19 26.13
N TYR A 411 -2.99 -20.52 26.67
CA TYR A 411 -2.75 -19.10 26.47
C TYR A 411 -1.26 -18.81 26.32
N VAL A 412 -0.93 -17.70 25.64
CA VAL A 412 0.45 -17.24 25.45
C VAL A 412 0.52 -15.73 25.62
N ILE A 413 1.49 -15.28 26.41
CA ILE A 413 1.90 -13.88 26.56
C ILE A 413 3.35 -13.80 26.12
N GLU A 414 3.64 -13.09 25.04
CA GLU A 414 4.99 -12.96 24.49
C GLU A 414 5.50 -11.52 24.49
N GLY A 415 6.79 -11.34 24.19
CA GLY A 415 7.41 -10.02 24.07
C GLY A 415 7.63 -9.31 25.40
N LEU A 416 7.66 -10.05 26.51
CA LEU A 416 7.78 -9.50 27.86
C LEU A 416 9.22 -9.10 28.16
N ALA A 417 9.39 -7.93 28.79
CA ALA A 417 10.69 -7.54 29.33
C ALA A 417 11.08 -8.50 30.49
N PRO A 418 12.37 -8.75 30.74
CA PRO A 418 12.79 -9.53 31.90
C PRO A 418 12.26 -8.88 33.19
N GLY A 419 11.62 -9.68 34.05
CA GLY A 419 10.98 -9.16 35.26
C GLY A 419 9.99 -10.13 35.89
N GLN A 420 9.42 -9.72 37.01
CA GLN A 420 8.36 -10.47 37.68
C GLN A 420 6.99 -9.92 37.26
N TYR A 421 6.09 -10.81 36.85
CA TYR A 421 4.75 -10.48 36.39
C TYR A 421 3.70 -11.13 37.28
N THR A 422 2.62 -10.42 37.55
CA THR A 422 1.40 -11.01 38.12
C THR A 422 0.43 -11.29 36.99
N VAL A 423 -0.01 -12.55 36.89
CA VAL A 423 -0.93 -13.05 35.89
C VAL A 423 -2.21 -13.53 36.59
N LYS A 424 -3.36 -13.13 36.07
CA LYS A 424 -4.69 -13.35 36.63
C LYS A 424 -5.62 -13.94 35.58
N VAL A 425 -6.40 -14.94 35.96
CA VAL A 425 -7.52 -15.45 35.15
C VAL A 425 -8.81 -15.02 35.82
N LEU A 426 -9.74 -14.47 35.05
CA LEU A 426 -11.06 -14.01 35.51
C LEU A 426 -12.16 -14.76 34.75
N MET A 427 -13.05 -15.44 35.46
CA MET A 427 -14.17 -16.21 34.91
C MET A 427 -15.44 -15.93 35.75
N GLY A 428 -16.26 -14.98 35.31
CA GLY A 428 -17.37 -14.48 36.12
C GLY A 428 -16.86 -13.90 37.46
N GLU A 429 -17.37 -14.39 38.59
CA GLU A 429 -16.88 -14.00 39.92
C GLU A 429 -15.61 -14.75 40.36
N LYS A 430 -15.24 -15.82 39.64
CA LYS A 430 -14.10 -16.66 39.98
C LYS A 430 -12.83 -16.04 39.44
N ASN A 431 -11.77 -16.04 40.25
CA ASN A 431 -10.46 -15.59 39.83
C ASN A 431 -9.34 -16.47 40.37
N ALA A 432 -8.24 -16.55 39.62
CA ALA A 432 -7.00 -17.17 40.03
C ALA A 432 -5.84 -16.24 39.69
N SER A 433 -4.87 -16.07 40.60
CA SER A 433 -3.73 -15.16 40.43
C SER A 433 -2.43 -15.87 40.78
N ARG A 434 -1.41 -15.75 39.93
CA ARG A 434 -0.07 -16.28 40.17
C ARG A 434 1.00 -15.31 39.66
N THR A 435 2.22 -15.43 40.18
CA THR A 435 3.37 -14.67 39.71
C THR A 435 4.31 -15.52 38.87
N ALA A 436 4.88 -14.95 37.82
CA ALA A 436 5.88 -15.59 36.95
C ALA A 436 7.14 -14.73 36.83
N GLN A 437 8.31 -15.38 36.87
CA GLN A 437 9.59 -14.71 36.63
C GLN A 437 9.99 -14.91 35.16
N VAL A 438 9.97 -13.83 34.40
CA VAL A 438 10.31 -13.82 32.98
C VAL A 438 11.80 -13.53 32.80
N ARG A 439 12.45 -14.29 31.91
CA ARG A 439 13.85 -14.09 31.47
C ARG A 439 13.87 -13.70 29.99
N SER A 440 14.91 -12.98 29.59
CA SER A 440 15.12 -12.60 28.18
C SER A 440 15.15 -13.83 27.28
N GLY A 441 14.29 -13.88 26.26
CA GLY A 441 14.19 -15.01 25.31
C GLY A 441 13.74 -16.34 25.93
N GLY A 442 13.35 -16.37 27.21
CA GLY A 442 12.99 -17.59 27.93
C GLY A 442 11.48 -17.78 28.04
N GLU A 443 11.05 -19.05 28.06
CA GLU A 443 9.67 -19.44 28.35
C GLU A 443 9.47 -19.72 29.84
N THR A 444 8.31 -19.29 30.38
CA THR A 444 7.84 -19.63 31.72
C THR A 444 6.45 -20.23 31.62
N VAL A 445 6.31 -21.51 31.99
CA VAL A 445 5.01 -22.18 32.01
C VAL A 445 4.26 -21.85 33.31
N LEU A 446 3.01 -21.41 33.20
CA LEU A 446 2.18 -21.00 34.31
C LEU A 446 0.73 -21.48 34.13
N ASP A 447 0.42 -22.66 34.64
CA ASP A 447 -0.94 -23.20 34.56
C ASP A 447 -1.87 -22.62 35.63
N PHE A 448 -3.17 -22.59 35.32
CA PHE A 448 -4.22 -22.15 36.22
C PHE A 448 -5.31 -23.21 36.35
N VAL A 449 -5.77 -23.42 37.59
CA VAL A 449 -6.99 -24.16 37.89
C VAL A 449 -7.98 -23.18 38.51
N VAL A 450 -9.09 -22.91 37.81
CA VAL A 450 -10.15 -22.02 38.29
C VAL A 450 -11.17 -22.87 39.06
N LYS A 451 -11.29 -22.59 40.36
CA LYS A 451 -12.18 -23.33 41.27
C LYS A 451 -13.62 -22.81 41.22
#